data_AF-A0A7S8ZUG4-F1
#
_entry.id   AF-A0A7S8ZUG4-F1
#
_cell.length_a   1.000
_cell.length_b   1.000
_cell.length_c   1.000
_cell.angle_alpha   90.00
_cell.angle_beta   90.00
_cell.angle_gamma   90.00
#
_symmetry.space_group_name_H-M   'P 1'
#
loop_
_entity.id
_entity.type
_entity.pdbx_description
1 polymer ?
#
loop_
_entity_poly.entity_id
_entity_poly.type
_entity_poly.pdbx_seq_one_letter_code
_entity_poly.pdbx_strand_id
1 'polypeptide(L)'
;MVDMTKRQILQRLFLRFLMKNSFHKLAFTEIWSLFVGHNSYLNNDENFEVVHSFFIQHLVKEYFIVDTISIPRKYTSKYHVYQIKKICLPVELQEPYESICEKTHQLNKELQQNELEIECLNECFDEFPSIRFQIELLIQKKKDYQFSLQSKVNVLKELIQTF
;
A
#
# COMPACT_ATOMS: atom_id res chain seq x y z
N MET A 1 15.50 19.00 -31.81
CA MET A 1 14.93 18.76 -30.47
C MET A 1 13.53 19.34 -30.47
N VAL A 2 12.51 18.54 -30.18
CA VAL A 2 11.12 19.04 -30.07
C VAL A 2 11.03 19.81 -28.76
N ASP A 3 10.95 21.14 -28.82
CA ASP A 3 10.78 21.98 -27.63
C ASP A 3 9.43 21.62 -26.98
N MET A 4 9.51 21.04 -25.79
CA MET A 4 8.32 20.72 -25.00
C MET A 4 7.66 22.00 -24.54
N THR A 5 6.38 22.15 -24.85
CA THR A 5 5.58 23.29 -24.38
C THR A 5 5.48 23.27 -22.85
N LYS A 6 5.33 24.44 -22.22
CA LYS A 6 5.14 24.58 -20.76
C LYS A 6 4.04 23.64 -20.21
N ARG A 7 2.99 23.42 -21.02
CA ARG A 7 1.90 22.47 -20.73
C ARG A 7 2.37 21.01 -20.65
N GLN A 8 3.19 20.57 -21.59
CA GLN A 8 3.74 19.20 -21.61
C GLN A 8 4.73 18.96 -20.46
N ILE A 9 5.49 19.99 -20.07
CA ILE A 9 6.39 19.92 -18.91
C ILE A 9 5.58 19.74 -17.61
N LEU A 10 4.53 20.54 -17.44
CA LEU A 10 3.64 20.43 -16.28
C LEU A 10 2.94 19.06 -16.24
N GLN A 11 2.41 18.57 -17.36
CA GLN A 11 1.82 17.23 -17.44
C GLN A 11 2.80 16.13 -17.00
N ARG A 12 4.06 16.18 -17.45
CA ARG A 12 5.08 15.21 -17.05
C ARG A 12 5.46 15.30 -15.57
N LEU A 13 5.53 16.51 -15.01
CA LEU A 13 5.79 16.70 -13.58
C LEU A 13 4.62 16.21 -12.73
N PHE A 14 3.38 16.46 -13.15
CA PHE A 14 2.18 15.97 -12.48
C PHE A 14 2.13 14.45 -12.49
N LEU A 15 2.31 13.82 -13.66
CA LEU A 15 2.34 12.36 -13.77
C LEU A 15 3.44 11.75 -12.89
N ARG A 16 4.64 12.35 -12.82
CA ARG A 16 5.70 11.91 -11.89
C ARG A 16 5.33 12.07 -10.41
N PHE A 17 4.66 13.17 -10.06
CA PHE A 17 4.18 13.42 -8.70
C PHE A 17 3.09 12.41 -8.31
N LEU A 18 2.18 12.10 -9.23
CA LEU A 18 1.12 11.11 -9.07
C LEU A 18 1.65 9.67 -9.02
N MET A 19 2.61 9.30 -9.89
CA MET A 19 3.22 7.96 -9.90
C MET A 19 3.90 7.59 -8.58
N LYS A 20 4.32 8.58 -7.78
CA LYS A 20 4.98 8.36 -6.49
C LYS A 20 4.02 8.21 -5.31
N ASN A 21 2.72 8.46 -5.48
CA ASN A 21 1.80 8.61 -4.36
C ASN A 21 0.42 8.05 -4.70
N SER A 22 -0.16 7.23 -3.81
CA SER A 22 -1.54 6.77 -3.94
C SER A 22 -2.51 7.80 -3.33
N PHE A 23 -3.48 8.26 -4.13
CA PHE A 23 -4.43 9.28 -3.69
C PHE A 23 -5.87 8.76 -3.74
N HIS A 24 -6.65 9.06 -2.70
CA HIS A 24 -8.10 8.95 -2.73
C HIS A 24 -8.70 10.08 -3.57
N LYS A 25 -9.87 9.84 -4.19
CA LYS A 25 -10.53 10.79 -5.11
C LYS A 25 -10.61 12.23 -4.56
N LEU A 26 -11.00 12.38 -3.29
CA LEU A 26 -11.09 13.69 -2.63
C LEU A 26 -9.72 14.40 -2.55
N ALA A 27 -8.68 13.66 -2.13
CA ALA A 27 -7.31 14.16 -2.05
C ALA A 27 -6.72 14.44 -3.44
N PHE A 28 -7.09 13.67 -4.47
CA PHE A 28 -6.71 13.95 -5.86
C PHE A 28 -7.28 15.27 -6.35
N THR A 29 -8.54 15.59 -6.02
CA THR A 29 -9.18 16.88 -6.35
C THR A 29 -8.47 18.05 -5.67
N GLU A 30 -8.10 17.91 -4.40
CA GLU A 30 -7.34 18.93 -3.67
C GLU A 30 -5.91 19.11 -4.23
N ILE A 31 -5.26 18.03 -4.63
CA ILE A 31 -3.94 18.08 -5.24
C ILE A 31 -3.98 18.66 -6.64
N TRP A 32 -5.00 18.31 -7.42
CA TRP A 32 -5.24 18.89 -8.74
C TRP A 32 -5.45 20.40 -8.63
N SER A 33 -6.28 20.85 -7.68
CA SER A 33 -6.52 22.28 -7.46
C SER A 33 -5.26 23.04 -7.03
N LEU A 34 -4.41 22.42 -6.19
CA LEU A 34 -3.09 22.95 -5.84
C LEU A 34 -2.11 22.98 -7.03
N PHE A 35 -2.11 21.93 -7.86
CA PHE A 35 -1.19 21.77 -8.98
C PHE A 35 -1.53 22.72 -10.15
N VAL A 36 -2.82 22.87 -10.45
CA VAL A 36 -3.30 23.75 -11.52
C VAL A 36 -3.21 25.24 -11.13
N GLY A 37 -3.02 25.52 -9.84
CA GLY A 37 -2.49 26.78 -9.30
C GLY A 37 -2.79 28.02 -10.13
N HIS A 38 -3.94 28.64 -9.87
CA HIS A 38 -4.40 29.91 -10.48
C HIS A 38 -4.57 29.96 -12.01
N ASN A 39 -4.29 28.89 -12.78
CA ASN A 39 -4.57 28.83 -14.22
C ASN A 39 -5.96 28.24 -14.48
N SER A 40 -6.98 29.10 -14.45
CA SER A 40 -8.40 28.74 -14.64
C SER A 40 -8.68 27.94 -15.92
N TYR A 41 -7.89 28.13 -16.98
CA TYR A 41 -8.08 27.43 -18.26
C TYR A 41 -7.77 25.93 -18.21
N LEU A 42 -7.00 25.46 -17.23
CA LEU A 42 -6.73 24.03 -17.02
C LEU A 42 -7.66 23.41 -15.98
N ASN A 43 -8.26 24.22 -15.11
CA ASN A 43 -9.15 23.76 -14.05
C ASN A 43 -10.59 23.66 -14.55
N ASN A 44 -10.86 22.68 -15.42
CA ASN A 44 -12.20 22.35 -15.88
C ASN A 44 -12.48 20.85 -15.69
N ASP A 45 -13.77 20.51 -15.63
CA ASP A 45 -14.24 19.15 -15.33
C ASP A 45 -13.77 18.13 -16.38
N GLU A 46 -13.70 18.55 -17.64
CA GLU A 46 -13.27 17.69 -18.75
C GLU A 46 -11.80 17.26 -18.61
N ASN A 47 -10.90 18.20 -18.31
CA ASN A 47 -9.49 17.90 -18.06
C ASN A 47 -9.31 17.05 -16.80
N PHE A 48 -10.09 17.34 -15.75
CA PHE A 48 -10.07 16.57 -14.51
C PHE A 48 -10.45 15.11 -14.77
N GLU A 49 -11.58 14.87 -15.45
CA GLU A 49 -12.07 13.52 -15.71
C GLU A 49 -11.19 12.73 -16.68
N VAL A 50 -10.58 13.39 -17.68
CA VAL A 50 -9.63 12.74 -18.59
C VAL A 50 -8.39 12.26 -17.82
N VAL A 51 -7.81 13.11 -16.98
CA VAL A 51 -6.60 12.75 -16.22
C VAL A 51 -6.90 11.74 -15.11
N HIS A 52 -8.04 11.89 -14.43
CA HIS A 52 -8.52 10.94 -13.44
C HIS A 52 -8.80 9.56 -14.06
N SER A 53 -9.47 9.51 -15.22
CA SER A 53 -9.73 8.26 -15.93
C SER A 53 -8.45 7.59 -16.43
N PHE A 54 -7.51 8.35 -16.99
CA PHE A 54 -6.20 7.83 -17.39
C PHE A 54 -5.43 7.23 -16.21
N PHE A 55 -5.45 7.90 -15.05
CA PHE A 55 -4.84 7.41 -13.83
C PHE A 55 -5.44 6.07 -13.38
N ILE A 56 -6.77 5.98 -13.29
CA ILE A 56 -7.47 4.76 -12.86
C ILE A 56 -7.30 3.61 -13.86
N GLN A 57 -7.37 3.88 -15.17
CA GLN A 57 -7.39 2.83 -16.19
C GLN A 57 -6.01 2.27 -16.50
N HIS A 58 -4.98 3.12 -16.54
CA HIS A 58 -3.65 2.73 -17.01
C HIS A 58 -2.64 2.65 -15.86
N LEU A 59 -2.58 3.67 -15.00
CA LEU A 59 -1.51 3.77 -14.00
C LEU A 59 -1.80 2.97 -12.73
N VAL A 60 -3.06 2.87 -12.30
CA VAL A 60 -3.43 2.02 -11.15
C VAL A 60 -3.13 0.56 -11.45
N LYS A 61 -3.43 0.06 -12.66
CA LYS A 61 -3.15 -1.34 -13.01
C LYS A 61 -1.66 -1.63 -13.22
N GLU A 62 -0.91 -0.72 -13.84
CA GLU A 62 0.51 -0.96 -14.17
C GLU A 62 1.47 -0.71 -13.00
N TYR A 63 1.12 0.16 -12.04
CA TYR A 63 2.06 0.61 -11.00
C TYR A 63 1.56 0.45 -9.56
N PHE A 64 0.43 -0.22 -9.28
CA PHE A 64 0.06 -0.62 -7.91
C PHE A 64 0.62 -1.99 -7.50
N ILE A 65 1.57 -2.55 -8.24
CA ILE A 65 2.56 -3.47 -7.64
C ILE A 65 3.65 -2.59 -7.00
N VAL A 66 3.30 -1.78 -6.00
CA VAL A 66 4.26 -0.97 -5.23
C VAL A 66 4.25 -1.43 -3.79
N ASP A 67 5.44 -1.77 -3.33
CA ASP A 67 5.76 -2.26 -2.00
C ASP A 67 5.26 -1.30 -0.90
N THR A 68 4.13 -1.68 -0.31
CA THR A 68 3.45 -0.93 0.76
C THR A 68 4.26 -0.79 2.05
N ILE A 69 5.43 -1.43 2.13
CA ILE A 69 6.32 -1.40 3.31
C ILE A 69 6.91 0.00 3.55
N SER A 70 7.02 0.85 2.51
CA SER A 70 7.71 2.14 2.58
C SER A 70 6.83 3.36 2.90
N ILE A 71 5.50 3.25 2.81
CA ILE A 71 4.59 4.38 3.02
C ILE A 71 4.27 4.53 4.52
N PRO A 72 4.54 5.70 5.15
CA PRO A 72 4.20 5.93 6.54
C PRO A 72 2.69 5.72 6.79
N ARG A 73 2.38 4.88 7.79
CA ARG A 73 1.03 4.38 8.09
C ARG A 73 -0.05 5.47 8.13
N LYS A 74 0.28 6.66 8.64
CA LYS A 74 -0.64 7.81 8.75
C LYS A 74 -1.29 8.25 7.43
N TYR A 75 -0.70 7.89 6.30
CA TYR A 75 -1.17 8.25 4.97
C TYR A 75 -1.89 7.10 4.24
N THR A 76 -2.14 5.97 4.93
CA THR A 76 -2.84 4.83 4.36
C THR A 76 -4.33 4.85 4.69
N SER A 77 -5.17 4.44 3.74
CA SER A 77 -6.63 4.33 3.91
C SER A 77 -7.03 3.51 5.15
N LYS A 78 -6.31 2.41 5.39
CA LYS A 78 -6.50 1.52 6.55
C LYS A 78 -6.26 2.25 7.88
N TYR A 79 -5.33 3.20 7.94
CA TYR A 79 -5.08 3.99 9.15
C TYR A 79 -6.20 4.98 9.45
N HIS A 80 -6.80 5.60 8.42
CA HIS A 80 -7.94 6.50 8.64
C HIS A 80 -9.19 5.76 9.10
N VAL A 81 -9.50 4.59 8.54
CA VAL A 81 -10.60 3.74 9.05
C VAL A 81 -10.37 3.35 10.51
N TYR A 82 -9.13 3.00 10.85
CA TYR A 82 -8.72 2.69 12.22
C TYR A 82 -8.89 3.89 13.17
N GLN A 83 -8.42 5.08 12.80
CA GLN A 83 -8.52 6.28 13.64
C GLN A 83 -9.99 6.70 13.86
N ILE A 84 -10.82 6.59 12.83
CA ILE A 84 -12.26 6.87 12.94
C ILE A 84 -12.91 5.89 13.92
N LYS A 85 -12.62 4.58 13.79
CA LYS A 85 -13.17 3.57 14.72
C LYS A 85 -12.67 3.79 16.15
N LYS A 86 -11.39 4.15 16.35
CA LYS A 86 -10.80 4.48 17.66
C LYS A 86 -11.54 5.62 18.36
N ILE A 87 -11.80 6.73 17.66
CA ILE A 87 -12.46 7.91 18.24
C ILE A 87 -13.90 7.60 18.67
N CYS A 88 -14.55 6.63 18.02
CA CYS A 88 -15.90 6.18 18.36
C CYS A 88 -15.96 5.21 19.55
N LEU A 89 -14.84 4.73 20.07
CA LEU A 89 -14.80 3.81 21.22
C LEU A 89 -14.79 4.56 22.56
N PRO A 90 -15.37 3.97 23.63
CA PRO A 90 -15.16 4.42 25.00
C PRO A 90 -13.66 4.58 25.31
N VAL A 91 -13.31 5.59 26.13
CA VAL A 91 -11.91 5.97 26.40
C VAL A 91 -11.09 4.80 26.90
N GLU A 92 -11.68 3.95 27.73
CA GLU A 92 -11.08 2.75 28.32
C GLU A 92 -10.72 1.68 27.27
N LEU A 93 -11.37 1.71 26.12
CA LEU A 93 -11.22 0.75 25.03
C LEU A 93 -10.29 1.25 23.91
N GLN A 94 -9.94 2.54 23.89
CA GLN A 94 -9.12 3.13 22.82
C GLN A 94 -7.68 2.62 22.80
N GLU A 95 -7.03 2.53 23.97
CA GLU A 95 -5.65 2.04 24.09
C GLU A 95 -5.54 0.52 23.82
N PRO A 96 -6.41 -0.35 24.37
CA PRO A 96 -6.43 -1.76 23.98
C PRO A 96 -6.65 -1.97 22.49
N TYR A 97 -7.58 -1.21 21.89
CA TYR A 97 -7.86 -1.26 20.46
C TYR A 97 -6.64 -0.84 19.61
N GLU A 98 -5.93 0.22 20.01
CA GLU A 98 -4.68 0.65 19.37
C GLU A 98 -3.59 -0.42 19.42
N SER A 99 -3.37 -0.99 20.60
CA SER A 99 -2.38 -2.06 20.80
C SER A 99 -2.66 -3.29 19.93
N ILE A 100 -3.94 -3.72 19.85
CA ILE A 100 -4.35 -4.85 19.00
C ILE A 100 -4.12 -4.52 17.52
N CYS A 101 -4.47 -3.31 17.08
CA CYS A 101 -4.29 -2.90 15.69
C CYS A 101 -2.81 -2.77 15.29
N GLU A 102 -1.94 -2.31 16.19
CA GLU A 102 -0.49 -2.26 15.97
C GLU A 102 0.12 -3.66 15.89
N LYS A 103 -0.21 -4.55 16.82
CA LYS A 103 0.25 -5.95 16.78
C LYS A 103 -0.21 -6.67 15.52
N THR A 104 -1.46 -6.45 15.11
CA THR A 104 -1.99 -7.01 13.86
C THR A 104 -1.19 -6.52 12.66
N HIS A 105 -0.81 -5.24 12.64
CA HIS A 105 0.00 -4.70 11.55
C HIS A 105 1.41 -5.27 11.52
N GLN A 106 2.09 -5.37 12.68
CA GLN A 106 3.42 -5.97 12.79
C GLN A 106 3.42 -7.42 12.28
N LEU A 107 2.44 -8.23 12.71
CA LEU A 107 2.33 -9.62 12.27
C LEU A 107 2.04 -9.74 10.76
N ASN A 108 1.26 -8.83 10.17
CA ASN A 108 1.07 -8.82 8.72
C ASN A 108 2.36 -8.48 7.96
N LYS A 109 3.21 -7.60 8.51
CA LYS A 109 4.51 -7.30 7.93
C LYS A 109 5.44 -8.51 8.01
N GLU A 110 5.44 -9.21 9.14
CA GLU A 110 6.20 -10.47 9.31
C GLU A 110 5.71 -11.55 8.33
N LEU A 111 4.40 -11.66 8.09
CA LEU A 111 3.84 -12.59 7.09
C LEU A 111 4.36 -12.28 5.68
N GLN A 112 4.28 -11.02 5.26
CA GLN A 112 4.77 -10.59 3.94
C GLN A 112 6.26 -10.87 3.77
N GLN A 113 7.06 -10.55 4.79
CA GLN A 113 8.50 -10.83 4.77
C GLN A 113 8.77 -12.33 4.64
N ASN A 114 8.02 -13.16 5.37
CA ASN A 114 8.19 -14.62 5.32
C ASN A 114 7.73 -15.21 3.97
N GLU A 115 6.71 -14.64 3.33
CA GLU A 115 6.28 -15.01 1.97
C GLU A 115 7.38 -14.74 0.93
N LEU A 116 7.99 -13.55 0.97
CA LEU A 116 9.11 -13.19 0.10
C LEU A 116 10.32 -14.11 0.31
N GLU A 117 10.61 -14.47 1.56
CA GLU A 117 11.70 -15.40 1.86
C GLU A 117 11.42 -16.82 1.34
N ILE A 118 10.17 -17.28 1.39
CA ILE A 118 9.78 -18.56 0.78
C ILE A 118 9.93 -18.50 -0.75
N GLU A 119 9.48 -17.41 -1.38
CA GLU A 119 9.61 -17.19 -2.83
C GLU A 119 11.09 -17.25 -3.27
N CYS A 120 11.95 -16.49 -2.59
CA CYS A 120 13.40 -16.51 -2.82
C CYS A 120 14.03 -17.90 -2.62
N LEU A 121 13.61 -18.65 -1.59
CA LEU A 121 14.09 -20.02 -1.38
C LEU A 121 13.63 -20.98 -2.49
N ASN A 122 12.42 -20.79 -3.04
CA ASN A 122 11.95 -21.59 -4.17
C ASN A 122 12.72 -21.26 -5.46
N GLU A 123 13.11 -19.99 -5.69
CA GLU A 123 13.96 -19.62 -6.83
C GLU A 123 15.36 -20.25 -6.73
N CYS A 124 15.95 -20.25 -5.53
CA CYS A 124 17.24 -20.89 -5.27
C CYS A 124 17.24 -22.43 -5.51
N PHE A 125 16.06 -23.05 -5.55
CA PHE A 125 15.91 -24.50 -5.68
C PHE A 125 16.49 -25.03 -7.00
N ASP A 126 16.26 -24.29 -8.09
CA ASP A 126 16.72 -24.68 -9.43
C ASP A 126 18.20 -24.31 -9.65
N GLU A 127 18.69 -23.30 -8.94
CA GLU A 127 20.06 -22.80 -9.08
C GLU A 127 21.10 -23.61 -8.31
N PHE A 128 20.71 -24.27 -7.21
CA PHE A 128 21.66 -24.94 -6.30
C PHE A 128 21.29 -26.40 -5.96
N PRO A 129 21.47 -27.34 -6.91
CA PRO A 129 21.13 -28.76 -6.70
C PRO A 129 21.86 -29.43 -5.53
N SER A 130 23.09 -28.98 -5.22
CA SER A 130 23.94 -29.55 -4.17
C SER A 130 23.44 -29.30 -2.75
N ILE A 131 22.56 -28.31 -2.55
CA ILE A 131 21.99 -27.94 -1.24
C ILE A 131 20.46 -28.01 -1.21
N ARG A 132 19.87 -28.72 -2.19
CA ARG A 132 18.42 -28.80 -2.37
C ARG A 132 17.68 -29.25 -1.11
N PHE A 133 18.17 -30.29 -0.42
CA PHE A 133 17.51 -30.82 0.77
C PHE A 133 17.49 -29.78 1.92
N GLN A 134 18.55 -28.99 2.05
CA GLN A 134 18.65 -27.92 3.03
C GLN A 134 17.65 -26.79 2.70
N ILE A 135 17.53 -26.45 1.41
CA ILE A 135 16.54 -25.47 0.92
C ILE A 135 15.11 -25.97 1.20
N GLU A 136 14.79 -27.22 0.89
CA GLU A 136 13.48 -27.84 1.18
C GLU A 136 13.13 -27.77 2.67
N LEU A 137 14.10 -28.10 3.54
CA LEU A 137 13.90 -28.05 4.99
C LEU A 137 13.69 -26.62 5.51
N LEU A 138 14.37 -25.63 4.93
CA LEU A 138 14.15 -24.21 5.26
C LEU A 138 12.77 -23.73 4.79
N ILE A 139 12.36 -24.10 3.57
CA ILE A 139 11.01 -23.78 3.05
C ILE A 139 9.95 -24.35 3.99
N GLN A 140 10.08 -25.60 4.42
CA GLN A 140 9.10 -26.22 5.31
C GLN A 140 9.01 -25.48 6.65
N LYS A 141 10.16 -25.16 7.28
CA LYS A 141 10.19 -24.37 8.52
C LYS A 141 9.52 -23.00 8.36
N LYS A 142 9.74 -22.34 7.21
CA LYS A 142 9.14 -21.05 6.90
C LYS A 142 7.64 -21.15 6.67
N LYS A 143 7.15 -22.22 6.04
CA LYS A 143 5.71 -22.51 5.90
C LYS A 143 5.05 -22.75 7.25
N ASP A 144 5.66 -23.54 8.12
CA ASP A 144 5.14 -23.80 9.48
C ASP A 144 5.06 -22.50 10.30
N TYR A 145 6.06 -21.63 10.19
CA TYR A 145 6.06 -20.30 10.80
C TYR A 145 4.96 -19.40 10.20
N GLN A 146 4.75 -19.43 8.88
CA GLN A 146 3.66 -18.71 8.22
C GLN A 146 2.29 -19.10 8.79
N PHE A 147 2.03 -20.40 8.95
CA PHE A 147 0.79 -20.90 9.56
C PHE A 147 0.60 -20.36 10.99
N SER A 148 1.67 -20.34 11.79
CA SER A 148 1.62 -19.78 13.14
C SER A 148 1.28 -18.28 13.14
N LEU A 149 1.91 -17.51 12.26
CA LEU A 149 1.64 -16.08 12.12
C LEU A 149 0.21 -15.81 11.65
N GLN A 150 -0.28 -16.57 10.67
CA GLN A 150 -1.62 -16.41 10.13
C GLN A 150 -2.70 -16.70 11.16
N SER A 151 -2.51 -17.74 11.98
CA SER A 151 -3.38 -18.06 13.12
C SER A 151 -3.48 -16.88 14.10
N LYS A 152 -2.33 -16.29 14.48
CA LYS A 152 -2.31 -15.12 15.37
C LYS A 152 -3.02 -13.90 14.76
N VAL A 153 -2.81 -13.64 13.46
CA VAL A 153 -3.48 -12.53 12.75
C VAL A 153 -4.99 -12.73 12.72
N ASN A 154 -5.47 -13.97 12.53
CA ASN A 154 -6.90 -14.26 12.51
C ASN A 154 -7.55 -13.99 13.87
N VAL A 155 -6.93 -14.44 14.96
CA VAL A 155 -7.41 -14.16 16.33
C VAL A 155 -7.49 -12.66 16.59
N LEU A 156 -6.47 -11.89 16.20
CA LEU A 156 -6.49 -10.43 16.40
C LEU A 156 -7.54 -9.73 15.51
N LYS A 157 -7.79 -10.22 14.30
CA LYS A 157 -8.87 -9.70 13.43
C LYS A 157 -10.24 -9.93 14.04
N GLU A 158 -10.49 -11.11 14.61
CA GLU A 158 -11.74 -11.41 15.33
C GLU A 158 -11.91 -10.46 16.51
N LEU A 159 -10.85 -10.24 17.30
CA LEU A 159 -10.88 -9.28 18.40
C LEU A 159 -11.22 -7.86 17.92
N ILE A 160 -10.62 -7.38 16.82
CA ILE A 160 -10.92 -6.06 16.23
C ILE A 160 -12.39 -5.94 15.77
N GLN A 161 -13.00 -7.05 15.34
CA GLN A 161 -14.42 -7.09 14.95
C GLN A 161 -15.36 -7.04 16.15
N THR A 162 -14.92 -7.50 17.33
CA THR A 162 -15.73 -7.44 18.56
C THR A 162 -15.78 -6.06 19.22
N PHE A 163 -14.89 -5.14 18.85
CA PHE A 163 -15.00 -3.71 19.17
C PHE A 163 -15.97 -3.01 18.21
#